data_AF-A0A963TDH1-F1
#
_entry.id   AF-A0A963TDH1-F1
#
_cell.length_a   1.000
_cell.length_b   1.000
_cell.length_c   1.000
_cell.angle_alpha   90.00
_cell.angle_beta   90.00
_cell.angle_gamma   90.00
#
_symmetry.space_group_name_H-M   'P 1'
#
loop_
_entity.id
_entity.type
_entity.pdbx_description
1 polymer ?
#
loop_
_entity_poly.entity_id
_entity_poly.type
_entity_poly.pdbx_seq_one_letter_code
_entity_poly.pdbx_strand_id
1 'polypeptide(L)'
;MTELVTILLDASNYVLILMLVALGLAIIFGLMNVINMAHGEFLMLGAYAVLMVQDAGGSYWLGLVAAPVVVGAVGLVVEELVIRHIYHRFLDTILATWGLSLLLKQGIILIHGPGAYAVAAPMEATVDVLGAPYPLFRLFIMGVAVATVAFTFWLFFRTRFGLAA
;
A
#
# COMPACT_ATOMS: atom_id res chain seq x y z
N MET A 1 -0.07 32.75 6.60
CA MET A 1 -1.32 32.01 6.27
C MET A 1 -1.04 30.85 5.33
N THR A 2 -0.28 31.06 4.27
CA THR A 2 0.13 30.00 3.31
C THR A 2 0.88 28.83 3.97
N GLU A 3 1.80 29.08 4.90
CA GLU A 3 2.51 28.01 5.63
C GLU A 3 1.58 27.12 6.46
N LEU A 4 0.56 27.70 7.09
CA LEU A 4 -0.42 26.94 7.86
C LEU A 4 -1.25 26.05 6.92
N VAL A 5 -1.60 26.54 5.74
CA VAL A 5 -2.28 25.75 4.70
C VAL A 5 -1.40 24.58 4.25
N THR A 6 -0.12 24.81 3.94
CA THR A 6 0.78 23.73 3.52
C THR A 6 0.96 22.65 4.59
N ILE A 7 1.08 23.05 5.86
CA ILE A 7 1.20 22.11 6.98
C ILE A 7 -0.08 21.26 7.11
N LEU A 8 -1.25 21.88 7.01
CA LEU A 8 -2.52 21.15 7.08
C LEU A 8 -2.69 20.19 5.89
N LEU A 9 -2.27 20.59 4.69
CA LEU A 9 -2.31 19.72 3.50
C LEU A 9 -1.37 18.53 3.66
N ASP A 10 -0.13 18.76 4.12
CA ASP A 10 0.82 17.67 4.35
C ASP A 10 0.36 16.74 5.47
N ALA A 11 -0.14 17.27 6.58
CA ALA A 11 -0.73 16.47 7.65
C ALA A 11 -1.90 15.61 7.13
N SER A 12 -2.79 16.20 6.33
CA SER A 12 -3.90 15.48 5.71
C SER A 12 -3.42 14.38 4.77
N ASN A 13 -2.39 14.65 3.96
CA ASN A 13 -1.79 13.65 3.07
C ASN A 13 -1.22 12.45 3.86
N TYR A 14 -0.45 12.71 4.94
CA TYR A 14 0.05 11.63 5.80
C TYR A 14 -1.07 10.84 6.46
N VAL A 15 -2.10 11.52 7.00
CA VAL A 15 -3.26 10.86 7.60
C VAL A 15 -3.97 9.96 6.59
N LEU A 16 -4.17 10.42 5.36
CA LEU A 16 -4.81 9.63 4.31
C LEU A 16 -3.99 8.40 3.90
N ILE A 17 -2.67 8.54 3.79
CA ILE A 17 -1.77 7.39 3.53
C ILE A 17 -1.83 6.39 4.68
N LEU A 18 -1.72 6.85 5.93
CA LEU A 18 -1.83 5.98 7.11
C LEU A 18 -3.20 5.32 7.22
N MET A 19 -4.27 6.03 6.84
CA MET A 19 -5.62 5.48 6.81
C MET A 19 -5.75 4.35 5.79
N LEU A 20 -5.12 4.46 4.60
CA LEU A 20 -5.07 3.36 3.64
C LEU A 20 -4.32 2.15 4.20
N VAL A 21 -3.15 2.38 4.82
CA VAL A 21 -2.35 1.32 5.42
C VAL A 21 -3.14 0.60 6.51
N ALA A 22 -3.80 1.36 7.38
CA ALA A 22 -4.65 0.84 8.46
C ALA A 22 -5.89 0.12 7.93
N LEU A 23 -6.52 0.62 6.86
CA LEU A 23 -7.66 -0.02 6.22
C LEU A 23 -7.29 -1.40 5.66
N GLY A 24 -6.17 -1.50 4.94
CA GLY A 24 -5.68 -2.78 4.43
C GLY A 24 -5.39 -3.76 5.56
N LEU A 25 -4.77 -3.28 6.64
CA LEU A 25 -4.51 -4.06 7.83
C LEU A 25 -5.83 -4.56 8.47
N ALA A 26 -6.80 -3.68 8.66
CA ALA A 26 -8.11 -4.00 9.24
C ALA A 26 -8.88 -5.04 8.41
N ILE A 27 -8.81 -4.98 7.08
CA ILE A 27 -9.45 -5.98 6.20
C ILE A 27 -8.79 -7.35 6.37
N ILE A 28 -7.46 -7.41 6.34
CA ILE A 28 -6.70 -8.66 6.50
C ILE A 28 -7.01 -9.29 7.85
N PHE A 29 -6.84 -8.53 8.95
CA PHE A 29 -7.14 -9.02 10.29
C PHE A 29 -8.60 -9.39 10.48
N GLY A 30 -9.51 -8.53 10.02
CA GLY A 30 -10.95 -8.67 10.24
C GLY A 30 -11.54 -9.89 9.53
N LEU A 31 -11.07 -10.19 8.31
CA LEU A 31 -11.57 -11.33 7.54
C LEU A 31 -10.88 -12.64 7.93
N MET A 32 -9.57 -12.61 8.19
CA MET A 32 -8.77 -13.82 8.37
C MET A 32 -8.52 -14.20 9.83
N ASN A 33 -8.75 -13.30 10.80
CA ASN A 33 -8.34 -13.44 12.20
C ASN A 33 -6.85 -13.81 12.36
N VAL A 34 -6.03 -13.38 11.40
CA VAL A 34 -4.60 -13.68 11.29
C VAL A 34 -3.80 -12.39 11.50
N ILE A 35 -2.80 -12.47 12.38
CA ILE A 35 -1.84 -11.38 12.58
C ILE A 35 -0.77 -11.43 11.50
N ASN A 36 -0.84 -10.51 10.54
CA ASN A 36 0.15 -10.39 9.48
C ASN A 36 1.24 -9.36 9.83
N MET A 37 2.37 -9.84 10.35
CA MET A 37 3.55 -9.00 10.62
C MET A 37 4.31 -8.59 9.34
N ALA A 38 4.06 -9.26 8.20
CA ALA A 38 4.66 -8.91 6.90
C ALA A 38 3.89 -7.82 6.14
N HIS A 39 2.83 -7.23 6.70
CA HIS A 39 2.01 -6.22 6.01
C HIS A 39 2.84 -5.07 5.42
N GLY A 40 3.83 -4.57 6.18
CA GLY A 40 4.74 -3.53 5.70
C GLY A 40 5.59 -3.95 4.51
N GLU A 41 5.95 -5.23 4.41
CA GLU A 41 6.74 -5.76 3.31
C GLU A 41 5.89 -5.92 2.03
N PHE A 42 4.58 -6.19 2.15
CA PHE A 42 3.69 -6.15 0.97
C PHE A 42 3.55 -4.72 0.42
N LEU A 43 3.52 -3.70 1.28
CA LEU A 43 3.59 -2.29 0.85
C LEU A 43 4.91 -1.99 0.14
N MET A 44 6.03 -2.48 0.70
CA MET A 44 7.35 -2.37 0.09
C MET A 44 7.36 -3.03 -1.30
N LEU A 45 6.88 -4.27 -1.44
CA LEU A 45 6.80 -4.95 -2.73
C LEU A 45 5.99 -4.15 -3.77
N GLY A 46 4.90 -3.51 -3.35
CA GLY A 46 4.14 -2.62 -4.22
C GLY A 46 4.96 -1.42 -4.72
N ALA A 47 5.70 -0.76 -3.83
CA ALA A 47 6.58 0.35 -4.21
C ALA A 47 7.69 -0.10 -5.16
N TYR A 48 8.33 -1.25 -4.88
CA TYR A 48 9.37 -1.81 -5.75
C TYR A 48 8.81 -2.30 -7.10
N ALA A 49 7.57 -2.77 -7.16
CA ALA A 49 6.95 -3.11 -8.43
C ALA A 49 6.81 -1.89 -9.35
N VAL A 50 6.46 -0.71 -8.80
CA VAL A 50 6.45 0.54 -9.57
C VAL A 50 7.87 0.91 -10.03
N LEU A 51 8.84 0.81 -9.13
CA LEU A 51 10.25 1.11 -9.43
C LEU A 51 10.79 0.22 -10.56
N MET A 52 10.60 -1.10 -10.48
CA MET A 52 11.07 -2.04 -11.50
C MET A 52 10.44 -1.78 -12.87
N VAL A 53 9.18 -1.33 -12.90
CA VAL A 53 8.54 -0.93 -14.16
C VAL A 53 9.19 0.33 -14.73
N GLN A 54 9.53 1.32 -13.89
CA GLN A 54 10.25 2.51 -14.34
C GLN A 54 11.67 2.20 -14.81
N ASP A 55 12.41 1.35 -14.09
CA ASP A 55 13.75 0.92 -14.47
C ASP A 55 13.77 0.15 -15.80
N ALA A 56 12.68 -0.56 -16.11
CA ALA A 56 12.47 -1.20 -17.41
C ALA A 56 12.04 -0.24 -18.54
N GLY A 57 11.97 1.07 -18.28
CA GLY A 57 11.54 2.10 -19.23
C GLY A 57 10.02 2.26 -19.36
N GLY A 58 9.25 1.62 -18.48
CA GLY A 58 7.79 1.77 -18.40
C GLY A 58 7.35 3.08 -17.72
N SER A 59 6.08 3.44 -17.92
CA SER A 59 5.52 4.65 -17.28
C SER A 59 5.11 4.39 -15.82
N TYR A 60 5.08 5.45 -15.02
CA TYR A 60 4.55 5.39 -13.64
C TYR A 60 3.14 4.79 -13.60
N TRP A 61 2.29 5.14 -14.58
CA TRP A 61 0.91 4.65 -14.67
C TRP A 61 0.84 3.14 -14.89
N LEU A 62 1.73 2.60 -15.72
CA LEU A 62 1.87 1.16 -15.87
C LEU A 62 2.32 0.51 -14.56
N GLY A 63 3.28 1.13 -13.86
CA GLY A 63 3.74 0.69 -12.54
C GLY A 63 2.60 0.66 -11.51
N LEU A 64 1.76 1.70 -11.49
CA LEU A 64 0.60 1.80 -10.58
C LEU A 64 -0.39 0.65 -10.77
N VAL A 65 -0.61 0.21 -12.02
CA VAL A 65 -1.47 -0.94 -12.32
C VAL A 65 -0.75 -2.28 -12.07
N ALA A 66 0.54 -2.35 -12.35
CA ALA A 66 1.33 -3.56 -12.13
C ALA A 66 1.51 -3.90 -10.65
N ALA A 67 1.65 -2.88 -9.78
CA ALA A 67 1.88 -3.06 -8.34
C ALA A 67 0.84 -3.98 -7.66
N PRO A 68 -0.48 -3.74 -7.73
CA PRO A 68 -1.47 -4.63 -7.11
C PRO A 68 -1.48 -6.04 -7.73
N VAL A 69 -1.15 -6.18 -9.03
CA VAL A 69 -1.07 -7.49 -9.70
C VAL A 69 0.11 -8.30 -9.15
N VAL A 70 1.29 -7.68 -9.04
CA VAL A 70 2.50 -8.33 -8.50
C VAL A 70 2.31 -8.68 -7.03
N VAL A 71 1.85 -7.72 -6.22
CA VAL A 71 1.61 -7.93 -4.78
C VAL A 71 0.53 -8.98 -4.56
N GLY A 72 -0.55 -8.96 -5.35
CA GLY A 72 -1.60 -9.97 -5.31
C GLY A 72 -1.09 -11.37 -5.66
N ALA A 73 -0.25 -11.50 -6.69
CA ALA A 73 0.37 -12.78 -7.05
C ALA A 73 1.28 -13.31 -5.93
N VAL A 74 2.12 -12.46 -5.34
CA VAL A 74 2.94 -12.85 -4.18
C VAL A 74 2.06 -13.24 -2.99
N GLY A 75 0.99 -12.49 -2.73
CA GLY A 75 0.01 -12.81 -1.69
C GLY A 75 -0.63 -14.17 -1.88
N LEU A 76 -1.05 -14.52 -3.11
CA LEU A 76 -1.60 -15.83 -3.43
C LEU A 76 -0.60 -16.97 -3.21
N VAL A 77 0.67 -16.75 -3.58
CA VAL A 77 1.73 -17.74 -3.33
C VAL A 77 1.95 -17.93 -1.83
N VAL A 78 1.99 -16.84 -1.05
CA VAL A 78 2.14 -16.90 0.41
C VAL A 78 0.95 -17.59 1.08
N GLU A 79 -0.26 -17.30 0.61
CA GLU A 79 -1.49 -17.91 1.10
C GLU A 79 -1.47 -19.44 0.90
N GLU A 80 -1.19 -19.86 -0.34
CA GLU A 80 -1.20 -21.26 -0.76
C GLU A 80 -0.08 -22.08 -0.11
N LEU A 81 1.10 -21.48 0.12
CA LEU A 81 2.25 -22.19 0.65
C LEU A 81 2.37 -22.13 2.17
N VAL A 82 1.94 -21.04 2.81
CA VAL A 82 2.20 -20.78 4.23
C VAL A 82 0.91 -20.66 5.01
N ILE A 83 0.12 -19.61 4.76
CA ILE A 83 -0.96 -19.18 5.66
C ILE A 83 -2.08 -20.22 5.76
N ARG A 84 -2.49 -20.83 4.63
CA ARG A 84 -3.56 -21.83 4.63
C ARG A 84 -3.32 -23.02 5.55
N HIS A 85 -2.05 -23.36 5.79
CA HIS A 85 -1.65 -24.52 6.60
C HIS A 85 -1.63 -24.23 8.12
N ILE A 86 -1.71 -22.96 8.51
CA ILE A 86 -1.49 -22.52 9.90
C ILE A 86 -2.60 -21.59 10.44
N TYR A 87 -3.69 -21.35 9.69
CA TYR A 87 -4.81 -20.48 10.10
C TYR A 87 -5.28 -20.67 11.54
N HIS A 88 -5.41 -21.92 11.99
CA HIS A 88 -5.95 -22.24 13.32
C HIS A 88 -4.94 -22.12 14.46
N ARG A 89 -3.69 -21.72 14.17
CA ARG A 89 -2.58 -21.66 15.11
C ARG A 89 -2.05 -20.24 15.23
N PHE A 90 -2.70 -19.45 16.09
CA PHE A 90 -2.43 -18.01 16.26
C PHE A 90 -0.94 -17.65 16.38
N LEU A 91 -0.20 -18.33 17.26
CA LEU A 91 1.24 -18.07 17.47
C LEU A 91 2.08 -18.45 16.24
N ASP A 92 1.75 -19.56 15.58
CA ASP A 92 2.45 -19.98 14.36
C ASP A 92 2.30 -18.96 13.24
N THR A 93 1.11 -18.37 13.09
CA THR A 93 0.86 -17.35 12.08
C THR A 93 1.69 -16.08 12.31
N ILE A 94 1.83 -15.65 13.56
CA ILE A 94 2.70 -14.51 13.91
C ILE A 94 4.15 -14.83 13.56
N LEU A 95 4.65 -16.00 13.98
CA LEU A 95 6.03 -16.42 13.71
C LEU A 95 6.30 -16.57 12.20
N ALA A 96 5.36 -17.17 11.47
CA ALA A 96 5.47 -17.37 10.04
C ALA A 96 5.45 -16.03 9.27
N THR A 97 4.56 -15.10 9.63
CA THR A 97 4.50 -13.79 8.97
C THR A 97 5.68 -12.90 9.36
N TRP A 98 6.23 -13.05 10.56
CA TRP A 98 7.49 -12.41 10.92
C TRP A 98 8.68 -12.97 10.13
N GLY A 99 8.79 -14.29 10.00
CA GLY A 99 9.80 -14.94 9.16
C GLY A 99 9.67 -14.55 7.68
N LEU A 100 8.43 -14.49 7.18
CA LEU A 100 8.13 -14.00 5.84
C LEU A 100 8.56 -12.54 5.66
N SER A 101 8.33 -11.68 6.66
CA SER A 101 8.77 -10.28 6.62
C SER A 101 10.29 -10.21 6.42
N LEU A 102 11.06 -10.97 7.20
CA LEU A 102 12.52 -11.04 7.05
C LEU A 102 12.92 -11.54 5.66
N LEU A 103 12.26 -12.56 5.14
CA LEU A 103 12.57 -13.15 3.84
C LEU A 103 12.30 -12.15 2.70
N LEU A 104 11.13 -11.50 2.70
CA LEU A 104 10.76 -10.51 1.68
C LEU A 104 11.69 -9.30 1.72
N LYS A 105 11.94 -8.77 2.92
CA LYS A 105 12.87 -7.65 3.13
C LYS A 105 14.27 -7.99 2.66
N GLN A 106 14.80 -9.14 3.08
CA GLN A 106 16.14 -9.57 2.69
C GLN A 106 16.21 -9.85 1.19
N GLY A 107 15.16 -10.40 0.59
CA GLY A 107 15.05 -10.60 -0.86
C GLY A 107 15.19 -9.29 -1.63
N ILE A 108 14.46 -8.24 -1.23
CA ILE A 108 14.60 -6.91 -1.84
C ILE A 108 16.01 -6.35 -1.65
N ILE A 109 16.58 -6.46 -0.45
CA ILE A 109 17.96 -5.99 -0.18
C ILE A 109 18.99 -6.73 -1.05
N LEU A 110 18.79 -8.03 -1.33
CA LEU A 110 19.70 -8.79 -2.19
C LEU A 110 19.61 -8.36 -3.66
N ILE A 111 18.42 -7.98 -4.14
CA ILE A 111 18.19 -7.61 -5.54
C ILE A 111 18.55 -6.15 -5.79
N HIS A 112 18.12 -5.24 -4.92
CA HIS A 112 18.24 -3.78 -5.11
C HIS A 112 19.29 -3.14 -4.19
N GLY A 113 19.87 -3.87 -3.24
CA GLY A 113 20.74 -3.30 -2.22
C GLY A 113 19.97 -2.63 -1.07
N PRO A 114 20.65 -2.30 0.03
CA PRO A 114 20.05 -1.58 1.15
C PRO A 114 19.90 -0.10 0.80
N GLY A 115 18.69 0.37 0.50
CA GLY A 115 18.46 1.76 0.14
C GLY A 115 16.97 2.15 0.08
N ALA A 116 16.72 3.45 0.16
CA ALA A 116 15.42 4.04 -0.12
C ALA A 116 15.46 4.64 -1.52
N TYR A 117 14.71 4.04 -2.45
CA TYR A 117 14.63 4.51 -3.83
C TYR A 117 13.42 5.41 -4.01
N ALA A 118 13.65 6.57 -4.63
CA ALA A 118 12.58 7.50 -4.96
C ALA A 118 12.04 7.19 -6.37
N VAL A 119 10.74 6.99 -6.47
CA VAL A 119 10.02 6.84 -7.74
C VAL A 119 9.76 8.25 -8.28
N ALA A 120 10.12 8.50 -9.53
CA ALA A 120 9.88 9.80 -10.16
C ALA A 120 8.38 10.04 -10.30
N ALA A 121 7.90 11.18 -9.80
CA ALA A 121 6.49 11.54 -9.87
C ALA A 121 6.10 11.85 -11.34
N PRO A 122 4.99 11.30 -11.85
CA PRO A 122 4.53 11.56 -13.22
C PRO A 122 4.02 12.99 -13.43
N MET A 123 3.75 13.73 -12.34
CA MET A 123 3.18 15.07 -12.36
C MET A 123 4.05 16.02 -11.56
N GLU A 124 4.90 16.78 -12.25
CA GLU A 124 5.75 17.82 -11.64
C GLU A 124 5.01 19.16 -11.46
N ALA A 125 3.78 19.26 -11.95
CA ALA A 125 2.98 20.47 -11.86
C ALA A 125 2.61 20.82 -10.41
N THR A 126 2.57 22.12 -10.13
CA THR A 126 2.08 22.68 -8.86
C THR A 126 0.76 23.41 -9.10
N VAL A 127 -0.13 23.35 -8.10
CA VAL A 127 -1.41 24.06 -8.11
C VAL A 127 -1.46 24.96 -6.89
N ASP A 128 -2.00 26.17 -7.06
CA ASP A 128 -2.23 27.08 -5.95
C ASP A 128 -3.48 26.64 -5.15
N VAL A 129 -3.28 26.25 -3.90
CA VAL A 129 -4.33 25.89 -2.95
C VAL A 129 -4.41 26.97 -1.89
N LEU A 130 -5.45 27.80 -1.94
CA LEU A 130 -5.69 28.89 -0.97
C LEU A 130 -4.49 29.85 -0.82
N GLY A 131 -3.75 30.12 -1.89
CA GLY A 131 -2.57 30.98 -1.92
C GLY A 131 -1.25 30.26 -1.63
N ALA A 132 -1.28 28.94 -1.41
CA ALA A 132 -0.09 28.12 -1.21
C ALA A 132 0.19 27.22 -2.43
N PRO A 133 1.37 27.34 -3.08
CA PRO A 133 1.75 26.44 -4.16
C PRO A 133 1.98 25.02 -3.60
N TYR A 134 1.20 24.05 -4.10
CA TYR A 134 1.23 22.67 -3.62
C TYR A 134 1.39 21.66 -4.76
N PRO A 135 2.19 20.58 -4.61
CA PRO A 135 2.40 19.60 -5.68
C PRO A 135 1.10 18.87 -6.09
N LEU A 136 0.76 18.90 -7.37
CA LEU A 136 -0.44 18.24 -7.91
C LEU A 136 -0.44 16.73 -7.63
N PHE A 137 0.73 16.11 -7.67
CA PHE A 137 0.89 14.68 -7.39
C PHE A 137 0.47 14.31 -5.96
N ARG A 138 0.70 15.16 -4.96
CA ARG A 138 0.25 14.91 -3.58
C ARG A 138 -1.28 14.99 -3.48
N LEU A 139 -1.90 15.96 -4.16
CA LEU A 139 -3.37 16.04 -4.24
C LEU A 139 -3.96 14.83 -4.96
N PHE A 140 -3.29 14.33 -6.00
CA PHE A 140 -3.69 13.10 -6.67
C PHE A 140 -3.66 11.90 -5.71
N ILE A 141 -2.59 11.72 -4.93
CA ILE A 141 -2.50 10.66 -3.90
C ILE A 141 -3.63 10.80 -2.88
N MET A 142 -3.91 12.01 -2.40
CA MET A 142 -5.03 12.27 -1.49
C MET A 142 -6.37 11.86 -2.11
N GLY A 143 -6.61 12.22 -3.37
CA GLY A 143 -7.80 11.85 -4.12
C GLY A 143 -7.96 10.33 -4.27
N VAL A 144 -6.89 9.62 -4.61
CA VAL A 144 -6.86 8.15 -4.70
C VAL A 144 -7.13 7.52 -3.33
N ALA A 145 -6.57 8.07 -2.25
CA ALA A 145 -6.79 7.56 -0.91
C ALA A 145 -8.26 7.68 -0.48
N VAL A 146 -8.85 8.87 -0.64
CA VAL A 146 -10.28 9.09 -0.35
C VAL A 146 -11.15 8.19 -1.22
N ALA A 147 -10.87 8.09 -2.53
CA ALA A 147 -11.61 7.25 -3.45
C ALA A 147 -11.55 5.76 -3.06
N THR A 148 -10.38 5.26 -2.67
CA THR A 148 -10.19 3.86 -2.27
C THR A 148 -10.95 3.55 -0.98
N VAL A 149 -10.91 4.46 0.00
CA VAL A 149 -11.64 4.29 1.26
C VAL A 149 -13.14 4.36 1.03
N ALA A 150 -13.63 5.33 0.25
CA ALA A 150 -15.04 5.45 -0.10
C ALA A 150 -15.54 4.24 -0.90
N PHE A 151 -14.73 3.75 -1.84
CA PHE A 151 -15.02 2.54 -2.62
C PHE A 151 -15.11 1.31 -1.72
N THR A 152 -14.16 1.14 -0.81
CA THR A 152 -14.17 0.03 0.16
C THR A 152 -15.39 0.10 1.07
N PHE A 153 -15.71 1.29 1.60
CA PHE A 153 -16.91 1.50 2.41
C PHE A 153 -18.18 1.15 1.62
N TRP A 154 -18.29 1.63 0.38
CA TRP A 154 -19.41 1.29 -0.48
C TRP A 154 -19.49 -0.23 -0.75
N LEU A 155 -18.36 -0.89 -1.03
CA LEU A 155 -18.29 -2.32 -1.28
C LEU A 155 -18.83 -3.12 -0.07
N PHE A 156 -18.33 -2.84 1.14
CA PHE A 156 -18.72 -3.57 2.34
C PHE A 156 -20.14 -3.23 2.83
N PHE A 157 -20.59 -1.97 2.74
CA PHE A 157 -21.88 -1.58 3.32
C PHE A 157 -23.05 -1.52 2.32
N ARG A 158 -22.80 -1.51 1.02
CA ARG A 158 -23.86 -1.42 -0.02
C ARG A 158 -23.95 -2.64 -0.93
N THR A 159 -22.98 -3.55 -0.94
CA THR A 159 -23.01 -4.71 -1.83
C THR A 159 -23.27 -6.00 -1.07
N ARG A 160 -23.80 -7.01 -1.77
CA ARG A 160 -24.03 -8.36 -1.22
C ARG A 160 -22.74 -9.06 -0.76
N PHE A 161 -21.59 -8.67 -1.30
CA PHE A 161 -20.30 -9.19 -0.85
C PHE A 161 -20.03 -8.85 0.62
N GLY A 162 -20.40 -7.65 1.07
CA GLY A 162 -20.24 -7.26 2.47
C GLY A 162 -21.26 -7.86 3.43
N LEU A 163 -22.32 -8.52 2.93
CA LEU A 163 -23.26 -9.29 3.74
C LEU A 163 -22.82 -10.76 3.93
N ALA A 164 -21.86 -11.22 3.12
CA ALA A 164 -21.34 -12.60 3.14
C ALA A 164 -19.96 -12.73 3.81
N ALA A 165 -19.30 -11.60 4.08
CA ALA A 165 -18.07 -11.49 4.86
C ALA A 165 -18.39 -11.23 6.33
#